data_AF-A0A1D2XED2-F1
#
_entry.id   AF-A0A1D2XED2-F1
#
_cell.length_a   1.000
_cell.length_b   1.000
_cell.length_c   1.000
_cell.angle_alpha   90.00
_cell.angle_beta   90.00
_cell.angle_gamma   90.00
#
_symmetry.space_group_name_H-M   'P 1'
#
loop_
_entity.id
_entity.type
_entity.pdbx_description
1 polymer ?
#
loop_
_entity_poly.entity_id
_entity_poly.type
_entity_poly.pdbx_seq_one_letter_code
_entity_poly.pdbx_strand_id
1 'polypeptide(L)'
;MAEQKRIAAILDKADQKRQQAITLADDFLRSVFLDMFGDPVTNPKGWAQKELGDVLKIKHGYAFKSEFFKSVGDCVLLTPGNFFEKGGYKAMALT
;
A
#
# COMPACT_ATOMS: atom_id res chain seq x y z
N MET A 1 21.12 -27.92 22.18
CA MET A 1 21.53 -27.36 20.88
C MET A 1 20.76 -27.91 19.67
N ALA A 2 20.27 -29.16 19.66
CA ALA A 2 19.44 -29.68 18.56
C ALA A 2 18.04 -29.04 18.50
N GLU A 3 17.40 -28.81 19.65
CA GLU A 3 16.05 -28.26 19.71
C GLU A 3 15.96 -26.81 19.21
N GLN A 4 16.90 -25.94 19.60
CA GLN A 4 16.96 -24.57 19.07
C GLN A 4 17.18 -24.53 17.56
N LYS A 5 17.98 -25.45 16.99
CA LYS A 5 18.16 -25.58 15.54
C LYS A 5 16.87 -26.02 14.84
N ARG A 6 16.11 -26.93 15.46
CA ARG A 6 14.81 -27.37 14.95
C ARG A 6 13.79 -26.23 14.97
N ILE A 7 13.72 -25.48 16.06
CA ILE A 7 12.83 -24.31 16.18
C ILE A 7 13.18 -23.27 15.11
N ALA A 8 14.46 -22.93 14.95
CA ALA A 8 14.90 -21.99 13.91
C ALA A 8 14.50 -22.45 12.50
N ALA A 9 14.72 -23.72 12.15
CA ALA A 9 14.35 -24.26 10.85
C ALA A 9 12.82 -24.23 10.59
N ILE A 10 12.00 -24.41 11.62
CA ILE A 10 10.54 -24.30 11.50
C ILE A 10 10.12 -22.85 11.25
N LEU A 11 10.72 -21.90 11.98
CA LEU A 11 10.45 -20.47 11.83
C LEU A 11 10.85 -19.97 10.44
N ASP A 12 12.03 -20.34 9.95
CA ASP A 12 12.51 -19.97 8.60
C ASP A 12 11.55 -20.48 7.52
N LYS A 13 11.10 -21.73 7.64
CA LYS A 13 10.15 -22.32 6.68
C LYS A 13 8.78 -21.64 6.73
N ALA A 14 8.32 -21.23 7.91
CA ALA A 14 7.06 -20.50 8.06
C ALA A 14 7.17 -19.10 7.42
N ASP A 15 8.27 -18.39 7.62
CA ASP A 15 8.49 -17.07 7.02
C ASP A 15 8.63 -17.16 5.49
N GLN A 16 9.32 -18.18 4.97
CA GLN A 16 9.38 -18.44 3.53
C GLN A 16 7.99 -18.65 2.92
N LYS A 17 7.14 -19.46 3.57
CA LYS A 17 5.75 -19.67 3.11
C LYS A 17 4.93 -18.39 3.16
N ARG A 18 5.10 -17.59 4.21
CA ARG A 18 4.44 -16.28 4.34
C ARG A 18 4.84 -15.36 3.19
N GLN A 19 6.14 -15.28 2.88
CA GLN A 19 6.64 -14.44 1.80
C GLN A 19 6.15 -14.91 0.42
N GLN A 20 6.13 -16.22 0.18
CA GLN A 20 5.57 -16.80 -1.05
C GLN A 20 4.09 -16.50 -1.21
N ALA A 21 3.31 -16.61 -0.13
CA ALA A 21 1.88 -16.31 -0.14
C ALA A 21 1.62 -14.82 -0.47
N ILE A 22 2.43 -13.90 0.09
CA ILE A 22 2.36 -12.48 -0.23
C ILE A 22 2.62 -12.24 -1.72
N THR A 23 3.70 -12.81 -2.26
CA THR A 23 4.03 -12.65 -3.69
C THR A 23 2.92 -13.19 -4.59
N LEU A 24 2.40 -14.38 -4.28
CA LEU A 24 1.32 -14.98 -5.06
C LEU A 24 0.03 -14.14 -4.99
N ALA A 25 -0.28 -13.57 -3.82
CA ALA A 25 -1.41 -12.66 -3.67
C ALA A 25 -1.21 -11.38 -4.50
N ASP A 26 -0.02 -10.79 -4.49
CA ASP A 26 0.30 -9.61 -5.31
C ASP A 26 0.16 -9.89 -6.81
N ASP A 27 0.67 -11.03 -7.28
CA ASP A 27 0.54 -11.46 -8.69
C ASP A 27 -0.91 -11.70 -9.08
N PHE A 28 -1.67 -12.37 -8.20
CA PHE A 28 -3.09 -12.60 -8.41
C PHE A 28 -3.87 -11.29 -8.49
N LEU A 29 -3.65 -10.37 -7.55
CA LEU A 29 -4.31 -9.05 -7.55
C LEU A 29 -4.01 -8.28 -8.83
N ARG A 30 -2.76 -8.30 -9.31
CA ARG A 30 -2.37 -7.69 -10.60
C ARG A 30 -3.12 -8.32 -11.77
N SER A 31 -3.18 -9.66 -11.83
CA SER A 31 -3.87 -10.35 -12.92
C SER A 31 -5.38 -10.06 -12.92
N VAL A 32 -6.02 -10.07 -11.75
CA VAL A 32 -7.45 -9.78 -11.62
C VAL A 32 -7.74 -8.32 -11.99
N PHE A 33 -6.88 -7.38 -11.59
CA PHE A 33 -7.01 -5.98 -12.00
C PHE A 33 -6.99 -5.83 -13.53
N LEU A 34 -6.03 -6.47 -14.20
CA LEU A 34 -5.93 -6.43 -15.67
C LEU A 34 -7.10 -7.12 -16.36
N ASP A 35 -7.63 -8.21 -15.81
CA ASP A 35 -8.83 -8.87 -16.35
C ASP A 35 -10.08 -7.97 -16.24
N MET A 36 -10.27 -7.35 -15.06
CA MET A 36 -11.40 -6.46 -14.76
C MET A 36 -11.35 -5.16 -15.57
N PHE A 37 -10.21 -4.47 -15.56
CA PHE A 37 -10.11 -3.09 -16.08
C PHE A 37 -9.39 -3.01 -17.43
N GLY A 38 -8.60 -4.02 -17.79
CA GLY A 38 -7.68 -3.98 -18.92
C GLY A 38 -6.37 -3.29 -18.56
N ASP A 39 -5.43 -3.30 -19.50
CA ASP A 39 -4.22 -2.49 -19.39
C ASP A 39 -4.57 -0.99 -19.54
N PRO A 40 -4.29 -0.15 -18.52
CA PRO A 40 -4.62 1.27 -18.55
C PRO A 40 -3.88 2.07 -19.64
N VAL A 41 -2.75 1.56 -20.17
CA VAL A 41 -1.97 2.26 -21.20
C VAL A 41 -2.57 2.05 -22.59
N THR A 42 -2.86 0.80 -22.94
CA THR A 42 -3.43 0.46 -24.25
C THR A 42 -4.95 0.63 -24.32
N ASN A 43 -5.64 0.72 -23.17
CA ASN A 43 -7.09 0.86 -23.05
C ASN A 43 -7.88 -0.14 -23.93
N PRO A 44 -7.64 -1.46 -23.82
CA PRO A 44 -8.24 -2.45 -24.72
C PRO A 44 -9.77 -2.56 -24.56
N LYS A 45 -10.31 -2.10 -23.43
CA LYS A 45 -11.74 -2.08 -23.12
C LYS A 45 -12.43 -0.81 -23.65
N GLY A 46 -11.69 0.17 -24.17
CA GLY A 46 -12.24 1.40 -24.76
C GLY A 46 -12.93 2.32 -23.74
N TRP A 47 -12.44 2.40 -22.51
CA TRP A 47 -12.99 3.30 -21.49
C TRP A 47 -12.93 4.75 -21.97
N ALA A 48 -13.95 5.54 -21.61
CA ALA A 48 -14.01 6.96 -21.94
C ALA A 48 -12.87 7.72 -21.25
N GLN A 49 -12.12 8.50 -22.05
CA GLN A 49 -11.06 9.37 -21.54
C GLN A 49 -11.65 10.74 -21.19
N LYS A 50 -11.32 11.24 -20.01
CA LYS A 50 -11.75 12.54 -19.49
C LYS A 50 -10.58 13.21 -18.75
N GLU A 51 -10.63 14.53 -18.65
CA GLU A 51 -9.70 15.24 -17.79
C GLU A 51 -10.05 14.98 -16.32
N LEU A 52 -9.04 14.93 -15.44
CA LEU A 52 -9.30 14.72 -14.01
C LEU A 52 -10.20 15.82 -13.42
N GLY A 53 -10.10 17.06 -13.93
CA GLY A 53 -10.94 18.17 -13.50
C GLY A 53 -12.43 17.99 -13.78
N ASP A 54 -12.80 17.12 -14.74
CA ASP A 54 -14.20 16.84 -15.08
C ASP A 54 -14.88 15.90 -14.08
N VAL A 55 -14.09 15.08 -13.37
CA VAL A 55 -14.60 13.98 -12.53
C VAL A 55 -14.27 14.15 -11.06
N LEU A 56 -13.29 14.98 -10.71
CA LEU A 56 -12.90 15.24 -9.33
C LEU A 56 -12.41 16.68 -9.11
N LYS A 57 -12.43 17.10 -7.84
CA LYS A 57 -11.84 18.37 -7.40
C LYS A 57 -10.56 18.10 -6.63
N ILE A 58 -9.44 18.58 -7.14
CA ILE A 58 -8.14 18.47 -6.48
C ILE A 58 -8.13 19.42 -5.28
N LYS A 59 -7.83 18.89 -4.09
CA LYS A 59 -7.54 19.68 -2.89
C LYS A 59 -6.08 19.49 -2.53
N HIS A 60 -5.40 20.57 -2.19
CA HIS A 60 -4.04 20.53 -1.67
C HIS A 60 -4.05 20.56 -0.13
N GLY A 61 -2.96 20.09 0.46
CA GLY A 61 -2.71 20.25 1.90
C GLY A 61 -2.44 21.71 2.25
N TYR A 62 -2.41 21.99 3.55
CA TYR A 62 -2.03 23.30 4.08
C TYR A 62 -0.73 23.17 4.87
N ALA A 63 0.19 24.12 4.69
CA ALA A 63 1.46 24.16 5.40
C ALA A 63 1.25 24.75 6.81
N PHE A 64 0.84 23.91 7.76
CA PHE A 64 0.82 24.29 9.18
C PHE A 64 2.23 24.17 9.77
N LYS A 65 2.57 25.04 10.72
CA LYS A 65 3.78 24.86 11.52
C LYS A 65 3.66 23.56 12.33
N SER A 66 4.76 22.81 12.42
CA SER A 66 4.81 21.51 13.10
C SER A 66 4.47 21.60 14.59
N GLU A 67 4.63 22.78 15.21
CA GLU A 67 4.26 23.02 16.62
C GLU A 67 2.76 22.79 16.90
N PHE A 68 1.91 22.83 15.87
CA PHE A 68 0.47 22.54 15.99
C PHE A 68 0.12 21.07 15.71
N PHE A 69 1.10 20.23 15.37
CA PHE A 69 0.84 18.83 14.99
C PHE A 69 0.52 18.02 16.24
N LYS A 70 -0.56 17.24 16.17
CA LYS A 70 -0.98 16.31 17.21
C LYS A 70 -0.92 14.89 16.67
N SER A 71 -0.38 13.96 17.45
CA SER A 71 -0.34 12.53 17.11
C SER A 71 -1.67 11.83 17.39
N VAL A 72 -2.59 12.48 18.11
CA VAL A 72 -3.91 11.96 18.48
C VAL A 72 -4.96 13.05 18.29
N GLY A 73 -6.09 12.67 17.71
CA GLY A 73 -7.26 13.52 17.52
C GLY A 73 -8.32 12.81 16.69
N ASP A 74 -9.44 13.48 16.46
CA ASP A 74 -10.56 12.93 15.68
C ASP A 74 -10.21 12.72 14.20
N CYS A 75 -9.13 13.37 13.74
CA CYS A 75 -8.62 13.27 12.38
C CYS A 75 -7.16 12.79 12.38
N VAL A 76 -6.80 11.98 11.38
CA VAL A 76 -5.40 11.59 11.13
C VAL A 76 -4.69 12.73 10.41
N LEU A 77 -3.60 13.22 10.99
CA LEU A 77 -2.73 14.18 10.34
C LEU A 77 -1.87 13.47 9.28
N LEU A 78 -1.98 13.91 8.02
CA LEU A 78 -1.18 13.41 6.91
C LEU A 78 -0.10 14.42 6.53
N THR A 79 1.13 13.91 6.47
CA THR A 79 2.32 14.58 5.97
C THR A 79 2.94 13.71 4.87
N PRO A 80 3.76 14.27 3.96
CA PRO A 80 4.47 13.46 2.97
C PRO A 80 5.27 12.29 3.59
N GLY A 81 5.80 12.47 4.81
CA GLY A 81 6.54 11.44 5.52
C GLY A 81 5.72 10.19 5.87
N ASN A 82 4.39 10.28 5.89
CA ASN A 82 3.49 9.17 6.20
C ASN A 82 3.35 8.15 5.06
N PHE A 83 3.94 8.37 3.89
CA PHE A 83 3.79 7.47 2.74
C PHE A 83 5.14 6.88 2.30
N PHE A 84 5.10 5.70 1.68
CA PHE A 84 6.26 5.14 0.98
C PHE A 84 6.31 5.69 -0.46
N GLU A 85 7.51 5.85 -1.02
CA GLU A 85 7.69 6.30 -2.41
C GLU A 85 7.02 5.37 -3.42
N LYS A 86 7.06 4.05 -3.14
CA LYS A 86 6.38 3.02 -3.93
C LYS A 86 4.86 2.96 -3.73
N GLY A 87 4.29 3.90 -2.97
CA GLY A 87 2.88 3.90 -2.56
C GLY A 87 2.62 3.11 -1.27
N GLY A 88 1.48 3.40 -0.66
CA GLY A 88 1.06 2.84 0.63
C GLY A 88 1.31 3.77 1.82
N TYR A 89 0.48 3.61 2.85
CA TYR A 89 0.52 4.40 4.08
C TYR A 89 1.37 3.70 5.15
N LYS A 90 2.30 4.43 5.77
CA LYS A 90 3.03 4.01 6.96
C LYS A 90 2.08 4.17 8.15
N ALA A 91 1.23 3.17 8.36
CA ALA A 91 0.45 3.12 9.60
C ALA A 91 1.41 3.20 10.79
N MET A 92 1.10 4.03 11.79
CA MET A 92 1.81 3.95 13.06
C MET A 92 1.62 2.52 13.56
N ALA A 93 2.70 1.74 13.56
CA ALA A 93 2.71 0.49 14.30
C ALA A 93 2.42 0.86 15.75
N LEU A 94 1.26 0.44 16.26
CA LEU A 94 1.08 0.29 17.70
C LEU A 94 2.22 -0.60 18.16
N THR A 95 3.17 0.02 18.87
CA THR A 95 4.35 -0.64 19.41
C THR A 95 3.96 -1.39 20.67
#